data_AF-A0A6G9KAZ7-F1
#
_entry.id   AF-A0A6G9KAZ7-F1
#
_cell.length_a   1.000
_cell.length_b   1.000
_cell.length_c   1.000
_cell.angle_alpha   90.00
_cell.angle_beta   90.00
_cell.angle_gamma   90.00
#
_symmetry.space_group_name_H-M   'P 1'
#
loop_
_entity.id
_entity.type
_entity.pdbx_description
1 polymer ?
#
loop_
_entity_poly.entity_id
_entity_poly.type
_entity_poly.pdbx_seq_one_letter_code
_entity_poly.pdbx_strand_id
1 'polypeptide(L)'
;YRVIILCADNVAVLVKTQLCELNLTLHYNYIDLPTLLSLPLLITGSSRVRLSKSKRLKKWVAKYSLNSVCLDKFYRWFAGFSDAEGSFTISPILNRKTNKIEVFSFKFTIGLHKDDLGVLNIIQSNLRMGKIYSYTDKYIFVVTKMEDIKNLISIFSKYKLNTSKYLDFSDFNLAFTLDQKREKLTDELISKLLELKNNMNTKRINFNMPENHVLITKSWLVGFIEGDGSFSIERAAFKPVLSIKLSKTQLPLLVKIKEFLENNLGFDSYSMYKIKNTSILSIISEKARDKGKSIPLAALMIKNTHVLNNYLIPFLSEEKFMTKKGEDFLDFKIICKTIYNGAHSIEEIAALVLKLSYTMNNYRLSTFQGTVNYLSKDEMDRLMNAKPTIEHLKDGRQIDLITKKVVRSRSSSCIYEIIKPSGEVLLMPNLAESALMLDTSFKTLKRHLEVLDNNSDGSKRVFKGYTVRRIPVFYPIASE
;
A
#
# COMPACT_ATOMS: atom_id res chain seq x y z
N TYR A 1 12.97 27.45 37.10
CA TYR A 1 12.00 27.43 35.99
C TYR A 1 11.28 26.09 35.97
N ARG A 2 9.97 26.09 36.24
CA ARG A 2 9.12 24.92 35.97
C ARG A 2 8.38 25.15 34.65
N VAL A 3 8.23 24.10 33.85
CA VAL A 3 7.43 24.11 32.61
C VAL A 3 6.27 23.14 32.80
N ILE A 4 5.05 23.63 32.59
CA ILE A 4 3.81 22.85 32.54
C ILE A 4 3.34 22.82 31.07
N ILE A 5 2.88 21.65 30.61
CA ILE A 5 2.29 21.44 29.28
C ILE A 5 0.84 20.99 29.50
N LEU A 6 -0.13 21.72 28.95
CA LEU A 6 -1.55 21.35 28.90
C LEU A 6 -1.96 21.08 27.45
N CYS A 7 -2.79 20.05 27.22
CA CYS A 7 -3.29 19.69 25.89
C CYS A 7 -4.81 19.50 25.87
N ALA A 8 -5.47 20.19 24.95
CA ALA A 8 -6.80 19.89 24.40
C ALA A 8 -6.89 20.40 22.95
N ASP A 9 -7.57 19.66 22.08
CA ASP A 9 -7.82 19.92 20.65
C ASP A 9 -6.81 20.85 19.92
N ASN A 10 -5.70 20.24 19.46
CA ASN A 10 -4.67 20.85 18.62
C ASN A 10 -3.85 22.03 19.18
N VAL A 11 -3.91 22.35 20.48
CA VAL A 11 -2.98 23.32 21.09
C VAL A 11 -2.26 22.75 22.32
N ALA A 12 -0.95 23.03 22.40
CA ALA A 12 -0.14 22.85 23.59
C ALA A 12 0.41 24.22 24.04
N VAL A 13 0.08 24.64 25.27
CA VAL A 13 0.57 25.90 25.86
C VAL A 13 1.76 25.62 26.77
N LEU A 14 2.83 26.39 26.60
CA LEU A 14 4.07 26.30 27.39
C LEU A 14 4.09 27.43 28.45
N VAL A 15 3.91 27.10 29.72
CA VAL A 15 3.93 28.10 30.80
C VAL A 15 5.31 28.13 31.46
N LYS A 16 5.95 29.32 31.47
CA LYS A 16 7.26 29.58 32.10
C LYS A 16 7.03 30.46 33.33
N THR A 17 7.33 29.97 34.53
CA THR A 17 7.29 30.80 35.75
C THR A 17 8.69 31.26 36.16
N GLN A 18 8.81 32.54 36.50
CA GLN A 18 9.99 33.19 37.09
C GLN A 18 9.52 33.98 38.32
N LEU A 19 10.34 34.06 39.37
CA LEU A 19 10.08 34.94 40.52
C LEU A 19 9.90 36.38 40.02
N CYS A 20 8.88 37.06 40.57
CA CYS A 20 8.38 38.40 40.25
C CYS A 20 7.45 38.51 39.02
N GLU A 21 6.16 38.34 39.34
CA GLU A 21 4.94 38.91 38.76
C GLU A 21 4.87 39.15 37.24
N LEU A 22 4.33 38.14 36.55
CA LEU A 22 3.09 38.37 35.80
C LEU A 22 2.11 37.26 36.20
N ASN A 23 1.08 37.65 36.95
CA ASN A 23 -0.03 36.79 37.34
C ASN A 23 -0.90 36.47 36.12
N LEU A 24 -1.01 35.18 35.80
CA LEU A 24 -2.13 34.66 35.01
C LEU A 24 -2.84 33.60 35.83
N THR A 25 -3.79 34.08 36.63
CA THR A 25 -4.79 33.28 37.31
C THR A 25 -5.81 32.83 36.26
N LEU A 26 -5.77 31.57 35.84
CA LEU A 26 -6.83 30.98 35.03
C LEU A 26 -7.97 30.56 35.97
N HIS A 27 -8.91 31.48 36.20
CA HIS A 27 -10.26 31.10 36.59
C HIS A 27 -10.94 30.47 35.37
N TYR A 28 -11.51 29.28 35.56
CA TYR A 28 -12.42 28.68 34.58
C TYR A 28 -13.56 29.65 34.33
N ASN A 29 -13.55 30.31 33.18
CA ASN A 29 -14.72 30.79 32.45
C ASN A 29 -14.30 31.07 31.01
N TYR A 30 -15.15 30.64 30.07
CA TYR A 30 -15.07 30.75 28.61
C TYR A 30 -14.07 31.80 28.09
N ILE A 31 -13.02 31.34 27.38
CA ILE A 31 -12.19 32.20 26.53
C ILE A 31 -12.55 31.87 25.08
N ASP A 32 -12.92 32.92 24.33
CA ASP A 32 -13.36 32.84 22.96
C ASP A 32 -12.19 32.49 22.01
N LEU A 33 -12.47 31.64 21.02
CA LEU A 33 -11.53 31.00 20.10
C LEU A 33 -10.66 31.96 19.23
N PRO A 34 -11.07 33.21 18.91
CA PRO A 34 -10.31 34.08 18.01
C PRO A 34 -8.98 34.62 18.56
N THR A 35 -8.81 34.72 19.88
CA THR A 35 -7.62 35.37 20.47
C THR A 35 -6.39 34.45 20.54
N LEU A 36 -6.57 33.12 20.42
CA LEU A 36 -5.48 32.13 20.48
C LEU A 36 -4.75 31.98 19.14
N LEU A 37 -5.38 32.36 18.02
CA LEU A 37 -4.88 32.20 16.66
C LEU A 37 -3.94 33.33 16.20
N SER A 38 -3.79 34.41 16.98
CA SER A 38 -2.96 35.58 16.63
C SER A 38 -1.50 35.50 17.12
N LEU A 39 -1.11 34.42 17.82
CA LEU A 39 0.26 34.26 18.32
C LEU A 39 1.16 33.60 17.26
N PRO A 40 2.27 34.24 16.85
CA PRO A 40 3.15 33.71 15.81
C PRO A 40 3.95 32.52 16.36
N LEU A 41 3.73 31.32 15.81
CA LEU A 41 4.41 30.09 16.20
C LEU A 41 5.76 29.96 15.47
N LEU A 42 6.83 30.53 16.04
CA LEU A 42 8.20 30.30 15.59
C LEU A 42 8.75 29.05 16.27
N ILE A 43 8.83 27.91 15.56
CA ILE A 43 9.61 26.75 16.01
C ILE A 43 10.90 26.74 15.18
N THR A 44 11.96 27.33 15.72
CA THR A 44 13.32 27.13 15.24
C THR A 44 14.18 26.51 16.34
N GLY A 45 15.00 25.53 15.95
CA GLY A 45 16.22 25.18 16.66
C GLY A 45 16.10 24.19 17.81
N SER A 46 16.42 22.93 17.50
CA SER A 46 17.44 22.15 18.22
C SER A 46 17.58 22.44 19.71
N SER A 47 16.68 21.91 20.54
CA SER A 47 16.92 21.86 21.98
C SER A 47 16.42 20.55 22.56
N ARG A 48 17.36 19.79 23.14
CA ARG A 48 17.10 18.54 23.87
C ARG A 48 16.11 18.85 24.99
N VAL A 49 14.84 18.47 24.79
CA VAL A 49 13.83 18.44 25.86
C VAL A 49 14.32 17.44 26.90
N ARG A 50 14.89 17.91 28.02
CA ARG A 50 15.14 17.07 29.20
C ARG A 50 13.78 16.66 29.76
N LEU A 51 13.27 15.51 29.30
CA LEU A 51 12.09 14.88 29.85
C LEU A 51 12.25 14.76 31.37
N SER A 52 11.30 15.35 32.10
CA SER A 52 11.33 15.41 33.57
C SER A 52 11.58 14.03 34.19
N LYS A 53 12.21 13.97 35.37
CA LYS A 53 12.45 12.72 36.13
C LYS A 53 11.15 11.97 36.51
N SER A 54 9.96 12.55 36.24
CA SER A 54 8.67 11.93 36.55
C SER A 54 8.33 10.79 35.59
N LYS A 55 8.37 9.56 36.10
CA LYS A 55 7.94 8.33 35.38
C LYS A 55 6.51 8.46 34.84
N ARG A 56 5.61 9.14 35.56
CA ARG A 56 4.21 9.33 35.17
C ARG A 56 4.07 10.26 33.96
N LEU A 57 4.84 11.36 33.91
CA LEU A 57 4.83 12.28 32.77
C LEU A 57 5.42 11.62 31.52
N LYS A 58 6.51 10.84 31.66
CA LYS A 58 7.09 10.05 30.56
C LYS A 58 6.10 9.04 29.99
N LYS A 59 5.40 8.29 30.86
CA LYS A 59 4.35 7.33 30.44
C LYS A 59 3.19 8.03 29.73
N TRP A 60 2.81 9.21 30.20
CA TRP A 60 1.73 10.00 29.59
C TRP A 60 2.16 10.55 28.22
N VAL A 61 3.30 11.22 28.10
CA VAL A 61 3.83 11.71 26.81
C VAL A 61 4.00 10.58 25.81
N ALA A 62 4.52 9.42 26.24
CA ALA A 62 4.63 8.24 25.39
C ALA A 62 3.25 7.74 24.91
N LYS A 63 2.26 7.65 25.80
CA LYS A 63 0.89 7.24 25.44
C LYS A 63 0.26 8.19 24.41
N TYR A 64 0.38 9.50 24.60
CA TYR A 64 -0.22 10.48 23.68
C TYR A 64 0.53 10.56 22.35
N SER A 65 1.86 10.47 22.37
CA SER A 65 2.67 10.40 21.15
C SER A 65 2.33 9.12 20.35
N LEU A 66 2.22 7.97 21.00
CA LEU A 66 1.80 6.71 20.37
C LEU A 66 0.40 6.82 19.76
N ASN A 67 -0.56 7.41 20.49
CA ASN A 67 -1.90 7.65 19.97
C ASN A 67 -1.88 8.58 18.74
N SER A 68 -1.05 9.63 18.72
CA SER A 68 -0.93 10.51 17.56
C SER A 68 -0.34 9.83 16.33
N VAL A 69 0.66 8.94 16.52
CA VAL A 69 1.26 8.18 15.43
C VAL A 69 0.27 7.15 14.88
N CYS A 70 -0.45 6.46 15.76
CA CYS A 70 -1.50 5.51 15.37
C CYS A 70 -2.60 6.19 14.56
N LEU A 71 -2.98 7.42 14.94
CA LEU A 71 -4.01 8.18 14.28
C LEU A 71 -3.53 8.74 12.91
N ASP A 72 -2.28 9.21 12.81
CA ASP A 72 -1.67 9.60 11.53
C ASP A 72 -1.63 8.42 10.54
N LYS A 73 -1.19 7.24 11.00
CA LYS A 73 -1.23 6.00 10.19
C LYS A 73 -2.65 5.67 9.74
N PHE A 74 -3.63 5.75 10.64
CA PHE A 74 -5.04 5.51 10.31
C PHE A 74 -5.52 6.48 9.23
N TYR A 75 -5.23 7.79 9.33
CA TYR A 75 -5.70 8.73 8.31
C TYR A 75 -5.01 8.56 6.95
N ARG A 76 -3.72 8.20 6.92
CA ARG A 76 -3.03 7.84 5.67
C ARG A 76 -3.62 6.58 5.05
N TRP A 77 -3.87 5.55 5.86
CA TRP A 77 -4.57 4.34 5.45
C TRP A 77 -5.97 4.67 4.93
N PHE A 78 -6.72 5.51 5.64
CA PHE A 78 -8.08 5.90 5.29
C PHE A 78 -8.12 6.66 3.96
N ALA A 79 -7.12 7.51 3.68
CA ALA A 79 -6.95 8.14 2.37
C ALA A 79 -6.73 7.11 1.26
N GLY A 80 -5.84 6.13 1.48
CA GLY A 80 -5.61 5.03 0.52
C GLY A 80 -6.83 4.16 0.29
N PHE A 81 -7.52 3.79 1.37
CA PHE A 81 -8.73 2.99 1.29
C PHE A 81 -9.88 3.76 0.61
N SER A 82 -10.01 5.05 0.90
CA SER A 82 -10.99 5.92 0.22
C SER A 82 -10.65 6.15 -1.25
N ASP A 83 -9.36 6.16 -1.62
CA ASP A 83 -8.91 6.18 -3.00
C ASP A 83 -9.38 4.97 -3.79
N ALA A 84 -9.57 3.82 -3.15
CA ALA A 84 -10.17 2.63 -3.77
C ALA A 84 -11.71 2.63 -3.67
N GLU A 85 -12.25 2.70 -2.45
CA GLU A 85 -13.66 2.36 -2.15
C GLU A 85 -14.58 3.57 -1.86
N GLY A 86 -14.00 4.77 -1.72
CA GLY A 86 -14.71 5.99 -1.37
C GLY A 86 -15.45 6.63 -2.56
N SER A 87 -16.49 7.41 -2.27
CA SER A 87 -17.20 8.20 -3.29
C SER A 87 -17.72 9.52 -2.71
N PHE A 88 -17.52 10.60 -3.46
CA PHE A 88 -18.04 11.94 -3.16
C PHE A 88 -19.22 12.25 -4.08
N THR A 89 -20.32 12.73 -3.52
CA THR A 89 -21.54 13.03 -4.27
C THR A 89 -22.10 14.38 -3.86
N ILE A 90 -22.42 15.20 -4.86
CA ILE A 90 -23.25 16.40 -4.73
C ILE A 90 -24.61 16.08 -5.37
N SER A 91 -25.71 16.35 -4.67
CA SER A 91 -27.07 16.13 -5.17
C SER A 91 -27.94 17.37 -4.95
N PRO A 92 -28.52 17.99 -5.98
CA PRO A 92 -29.52 19.03 -5.78
C PRO A 92 -30.79 18.43 -5.18
N ILE A 93 -31.33 19.07 -4.15
CA ILE A 93 -32.62 18.73 -3.54
C ILE A 93 -33.64 19.75 -4.04
N LEU A 94 -34.69 19.25 -4.68
CA LEU A 94 -35.77 20.08 -5.20
C LEU A 94 -36.82 20.32 -4.13
N ASN A 95 -37.31 21.56 -4.05
CA ASN A 95 -38.53 21.86 -3.33
C ASN A 95 -39.70 21.19 -4.04
N ARG A 96 -40.46 20.35 -3.33
CA ARG A 96 -41.55 19.55 -3.90
C ARG A 96 -42.67 20.39 -4.51
N LYS A 97 -42.87 21.64 -4.07
CA LYS A 97 -43.95 22.52 -4.53
C LYS A 97 -43.54 23.35 -5.75
N THR A 98 -42.34 23.92 -5.72
CA THR A 98 -41.88 24.85 -6.77
C THR A 98 -41.07 24.16 -7.87
N ASN A 99 -40.65 22.91 -7.64
CA ASN A 99 -39.74 22.15 -8.50
C ASN A 99 -38.39 22.87 -8.75
N LYS A 100 -38.05 23.85 -7.91
CA LYS A 100 -36.77 24.57 -7.95
C LYS A 100 -35.78 23.94 -6.96
N ILE A 101 -34.50 24.07 -7.26
CA ILE A 101 -33.43 23.63 -6.35
C ILE A 101 -33.48 24.50 -5.10
N GLU A 102 -33.59 23.85 -3.94
CA GLU A 102 -33.69 24.51 -2.63
C GLU A 102 -32.38 24.41 -1.85
N VAL A 103 -31.74 23.24 -1.90
CA VAL A 103 -30.51 22.92 -1.17
C VAL A 103 -29.65 21.96 -1.98
N PHE A 104 -28.34 21.99 -1.78
CA PHE A 104 -27.43 20.94 -2.24
C PHE A 104 -27.06 19.99 -1.10
N SER A 105 -27.20 18.69 -1.33
CA SER A 105 -26.73 17.65 -0.42
C SER A 105 -25.32 17.24 -0.77
N PHE A 106 -24.44 17.26 0.23
CA PHE A 106 -23.08 16.76 0.16
C PHE A 106 -23.01 15.42 0.89
N LYS A 107 -22.47 14.41 0.22
CA LYS A 107 -22.42 13.05 0.73
C LYS A 107 -21.08 12.39 0.40
N PHE A 108 -20.46 11.77 1.39
CA PHE A 108 -19.38 10.81 1.20
C PHE A 108 -19.87 9.41 1.58
N THR A 109 -19.50 8.40 0.79
CA THR A 109 -19.88 7.01 1.06
C THR A 109 -18.74 6.04 0.82
N ILE A 110 -18.71 4.97 1.60
CA ILE A 110 -17.91 3.75 1.35
C ILE A 110 -18.88 2.57 1.42
N GLY A 111 -19.02 1.82 0.32
CA GLY A 111 -19.93 0.69 0.23
C GLY A 111 -19.17 -0.61 0.04
N LEU A 112 -19.28 -1.54 1.00
CA LEU A 112 -18.51 -2.79 1.00
C LEU A 112 -19.42 -4.02 1.14
N HIS A 113 -18.90 -5.18 0.78
CA HIS A 113 -19.56 -6.46 1.03
C HIS A 113 -19.85 -6.66 2.52
N LYS A 114 -20.87 -7.46 2.85
CA LYS A 114 -21.28 -7.68 4.25
C LYS A 114 -20.17 -8.17 5.20
N ASP A 115 -19.23 -8.94 4.67
CA ASP A 115 -18.08 -9.48 5.42
C ASP A 115 -17.06 -8.41 5.84
N ASP A 116 -17.11 -7.23 5.24
CA ASP A 116 -16.24 -6.09 5.58
C ASP A 116 -16.93 -5.08 6.52
N LEU A 117 -18.03 -5.46 7.18
CA LEU A 117 -18.68 -4.61 8.20
C LEU A 117 -17.69 -4.18 9.30
N GLY A 118 -16.74 -5.06 9.66
CA GLY A 118 -15.72 -4.79 10.66
C GLY A 118 -14.91 -3.52 10.36
N VAL A 119 -14.46 -3.34 9.11
CA VAL A 119 -13.67 -2.15 8.73
C VAL A 119 -14.53 -0.88 8.74
N LEU A 120 -15.81 -0.96 8.37
CA LEU A 120 -16.71 0.19 8.43
C LEU A 120 -16.93 0.66 9.88
N ASN A 121 -17.05 -0.27 10.82
CA ASN A 121 -17.14 0.04 12.25
C ASN A 121 -15.85 0.69 12.78
N ILE A 122 -14.68 0.22 12.33
CA ILE A 122 -13.38 0.82 12.66
C ILE A 122 -13.30 2.25 12.11
N ILE A 123 -13.69 2.47 10.86
CA ILE A 123 -13.72 3.79 10.23
C ILE A 123 -14.64 4.72 11.02
N GLN A 124 -15.89 4.32 11.26
CA GLN A 124 -16.86 5.13 12.00
C GLN A 124 -16.34 5.49 13.40
N SER A 125 -15.74 4.53 14.12
CA SER A 125 -15.24 4.74 15.48
C SER A 125 -14.05 5.69 15.53
N ASN A 126 -13.11 5.59 14.58
CA ASN A 126 -11.93 6.47 14.54
C ASN A 126 -12.27 7.87 14.05
N LEU A 127 -13.16 7.99 13.06
CA LEU A 127 -13.59 9.29 12.56
C LEU A 127 -14.59 9.98 13.49
N ARG A 128 -15.37 9.22 14.28
CA ARG A 128 -16.48 9.70 15.12
C ARG A 128 -17.55 10.47 14.35
N MET A 129 -17.80 10.06 13.10
CA MET A 129 -18.74 10.70 12.18
C MET A 129 -19.40 9.65 11.28
N GLY A 130 -20.49 10.06 10.64
CA GLY A 130 -21.22 9.20 9.71
C GLY A 130 -22.04 8.09 10.36
N LYS A 131 -22.79 7.37 9.51
CA LYS A 131 -23.67 6.26 9.88
C LYS A 131 -23.46 5.09 8.93
N ILE A 132 -23.67 3.87 9.43
CA ILE A 132 -23.61 2.65 8.63
C ILE A 132 -25.03 2.17 8.37
N TYR A 133 -25.34 1.91 7.10
CA TYR A 133 -26.63 1.39 6.65
C TYR A 133 -26.47 -0.04 6.12
N SER A 134 -27.39 -0.91 6.50
CA SER A 134 -27.42 -2.32 6.08
C SER A 134 -28.26 -2.51 4.83
N TYR A 135 -27.77 -3.34 3.92
CA TYR A 135 -28.50 -3.90 2.78
C TYR A 135 -28.26 -5.41 2.74
N THR A 136 -28.92 -6.14 1.82
CA THR A 136 -28.90 -7.61 1.77
C THR A 136 -27.49 -8.22 1.81
N ASP A 137 -26.59 -7.76 0.93
CA ASP A 137 -25.21 -8.31 0.81
C ASP A 137 -24.12 -7.26 0.95
N LYS A 138 -24.47 -6.06 1.44
CA LYS A 138 -23.53 -4.96 1.58
C LYS A 138 -23.90 -4.02 2.72
N TYR A 139 -22.90 -3.35 3.27
CA TYR A 139 -23.08 -2.21 4.16
C TYR A 139 -22.52 -0.95 3.50
N ILE A 140 -23.13 0.19 3.82
CA ILE A 140 -22.69 1.48 3.31
C ILE A 140 -22.46 2.43 4.49
N PHE A 141 -21.21 2.84 4.68
CA PHE A 141 -20.87 3.97 5.54
C PHE A 141 -21.18 5.26 4.79
N VAL A 142 -21.89 6.18 5.44
CA VAL A 142 -22.41 7.41 4.84
C VAL A 142 -22.15 8.59 5.78
N VAL A 143 -21.53 9.64 5.25
CA VAL A 143 -21.37 10.94 5.89
C VAL A 143 -22.20 11.96 5.11
N THR A 144 -23.14 12.63 5.79
CA THR A 144 -24.02 13.65 5.19
C THR A 144 -24.24 14.87 6.09
N LYS A 145 -23.94 14.77 7.39
CA LYS A 145 -24.06 15.92 8.29
C LYS A 145 -23.05 16.98 7.89
N MET A 146 -23.48 18.24 7.87
CA MET A 146 -22.66 19.36 7.40
C MET A 146 -21.32 19.46 8.15
N GLU A 147 -21.35 19.39 9.47
CA GLU A 147 -20.14 19.45 10.31
C GLU A 147 -19.21 18.25 10.08
N ASP A 148 -19.77 17.05 9.91
CA ASP A 148 -18.99 15.85 9.60
C ASP A 148 -18.33 15.97 8.22
N ILE A 149 -19.03 16.52 7.21
CA ILE A 149 -18.46 16.77 5.88
C ILE A 149 -17.31 17.78 5.96
N LYS A 150 -17.46 18.86 6.73
CA LYS A 150 -16.39 19.84 6.96
C LYS A 150 -15.15 19.18 7.58
N ASN A 151 -15.35 18.33 8.58
CA ASN A 151 -14.25 17.58 9.21
C ASN A 151 -13.62 16.57 8.24
N LEU A 152 -14.43 15.88 7.43
CA LEU A 152 -13.95 14.98 6.38
C LEU A 152 -13.11 15.72 5.33
N ILE A 153 -13.52 16.92 4.92
CA ILE A 153 -12.76 17.78 4.01
C ILE A 153 -11.41 18.16 4.63
N SER A 154 -11.38 18.50 5.91
CA SER A 154 -10.13 18.81 6.62
C SER A 154 -9.17 17.62 6.63
N ILE A 155 -9.69 16.41 6.84
CA ILE A 155 -8.92 15.16 6.76
C ILE A 155 -8.31 14.99 5.37
N PHE A 156 -9.09 15.01 4.30
CA PHE A 156 -8.56 14.78 2.94
C PHE A 156 -7.74 15.95 2.38
N SER A 157 -7.89 17.15 2.94
CA SER A 157 -6.98 18.28 2.65
C SER A 157 -5.58 18.04 3.24
N LYS A 158 -5.49 17.41 4.41
CA LYS A 158 -4.22 17.06 5.07
C LYS A 158 -3.64 15.74 4.56
N TYR A 159 -4.47 14.72 4.42
CA TYR A 159 -4.11 13.37 3.96
C TYR A 159 -4.67 13.19 2.55
N LYS A 160 -3.89 13.64 1.58
CA LYS A 160 -4.31 13.76 0.18
C LYS A 160 -4.66 12.39 -0.41
N LEU A 161 -5.74 12.38 -1.19
CA LEU A 161 -6.04 11.33 -2.15
C LEU A 161 -5.05 11.43 -3.32
N ASN A 162 -4.62 10.28 -3.86
CA ASN A 162 -3.60 10.15 -4.88
C ASN A 162 -4.15 9.62 -6.22
N THR A 163 -5.39 9.10 -6.26
CA THR A 163 -6.05 8.71 -7.52
C THR A 163 -6.75 9.90 -8.17
N SER A 164 -7.38 9.67 -9.33
CA SER A 164 -8.26 10.67 -9.95
C SER A 164 -9.43 11.12 -9.06
N LYS A 165 -9.74 10.37 -7.99
CA LYS A 165 -10.74 10.73 -6.98
C LYS A 165 -10.36 12.00 -6.22
N TYR A 166 -9.08 12.36 -6.18
CA TYR A 166 -8.65 13.67 -5.71
C TYR A 166 -9.33 14.82 -6.47
N LEU A 167 -9.53 14.68 -7.79
CA LEU A 167 -10.19 15.70 -8.59
C LEU A 167 -11.66 15.81 -8.18
N ASP A 168 -12.33 14.69 -7.92
CA ASP A 168 -13.70 14.66 -7.41
C ASP A 168 -13.79 15.31 -6.03
N PHE A 169 -12.83 15.01 -5.15
CA PHE A 169 -12.71 15.67 -3.86
C PHE A 169 -12.47 17.18 -4.00
N SER A 170 -11.66 17.63 -4.95
CA SER A 170 -11.37 19.04 -5.19
C SER A 170 -12.62 19.81 -5.60
N ASP A 171 -13.38 19.29 -6.57
CA ASP A 171 -14.66 19.89 -6.98
C ASP A 171 -15.71 19.84 -5.86
N PHE A 172 -15.74 18.72 -5.11
CA PHE A 172 -16.60 18.56 -3.93
C PHE A 172 -16.30 19.60 -2.84
N ASN A 173 -15.02 19.80 -2.51
CA ASN A 173 -14.57 20.76 -1.51
C ASN A 173 -14.88 22.21 -1.94
N LEU A 174 -14.62 22.54 -3.20
CA LEU A 174 -14.93 23.86 -3.76
C LEU A 174 -16.45 24.13 -3.70
N ALA A 175 -17.25 23.17 -4.15
CA ALA A 175 -18.71 23.29 -4.11
C ALA A 175 -19.24 23.44 -2.67
N PHE A 176 -18.71 22.65 -1.73
CA PHE A 176 -19.07 22.74 -0.32
C PHE A 176 -18.73 24.13 0.25
N THR A 177 -17.53 24.63 -0.05
CA THR A 177 -17.09 25.95 0.42
C THR A 177 -17.96 27.08 -0.12
N LEU A 178 -18.37 27.00 -1.40
CA LEU A 178 -19.27 27.98 -2.00
C LEU A 178 -20.68 27.92 -1.39
N ASP A 179 -21.21 26.72 -1.18
CA ASP A 179 -22.53 26.54 -0.55
C ASP A 179 -22.54 27.02 0.92
N GLN A 180 -21.44 26.86 1.66
CA GLN A 180 -21.35 27.31 3.05
C GLN A 180 -21.22 28.84 3.19
N LYS A 181 -20.64 29.52 2.21
CA LYS A 181 -20.45 30.98 2.23
C LYS A 181 -21.66 31.76 1.72
N ARG A 182 -22.68 31.08 1.18
CA ARG A 182 -23.81 31.75 0.55
C ARG A 182 -24.73 32.41 1.59
N GLU A 183 -25.20 33.61 1.29
CA GLU A 183 -26.34 34.20 2.00
C GLU A 183 -27.66 33.63 1.46
N LYS A 184 -27.75 33.53 0.12
CA LYS A 184 -28.90 32.98 -0.62
C LYS A 184 -28.42 32.09 -1.76
N LEU A 185 -29.27 31.15 -2.15
CA LEU A 185 -29.00 30.28 -3.28
C LEU A 185 -29.47 30.96 -4.58
N THR A 186 -28.57 31.70 -5.24
CA THR A 186 -28.84 32.42 -6.49
C THR A 186 -28.74 31.50 -7.71
N ASP A 187 -29.36 31.88 -8.83
CA ASP A 187 -29.28 31.10 -10.08
C ASP A 187 -27.83 30.95 -10.59
N GLU A 188 -26.99 31.97 -10.38
CA GLU A 188 -25.56 31.91 -10.67
C GLU A 188 -24.84 30.86 -9.81
N LEU A 189 -25.09 30.86 -8.50
CA LEU A 189 -24.50 29.88 -7.58
C LEU A 189 -25.00 28.46 -7.90
N ILE A 190 -26.30 28.29 -8.19
CA ILE A 190 -26.87 27.01 -8.62
C ILE A 190 -26.15 26.50 -9.87
N SER A 191 -25.97 27.36 -10.87
CA SER A 191 -25.30 27.02 -12.12
C SER A 191 -23.86 26.54 -11.86
N LYS A 192 -23.12 27.25 -11.01
CA LYS A 192 -21.74 26.89 -10.63
C LYS A 192 -21.66 25.57 -9.85
N LEU A 193 -22.57 25.33 -8.91
CA LEU A 193 -22.61 24.08 -8.14
C LEU A 193 -22.99 22.88 -9.03
N LEU A 194 -23.88 23.08 -10.01
CA LEU A 194 -24.23 22.07 -11.00
C LEU A 194 -23.05 21.76 -11.94
N GLU A 195 -22.29 22.77 -12.35
CA GLU A 195 -21.06 22.59 -13.13
C GLU A 195 -20.05 21.73 -12.37
N LEU A 196 -19.70 22.10 -11.13
CA LEU A 196 -18.79 21.33 -10.28
C LEU A 196 -19.27 19.89 -10.09
N LYS A 197 -20.57 19.70 -9.79
CA LYS A 197 -21.18 18.37 -9.71
C LYS A 197 -21.01 17.58 -11.02
N ASN A 198 -21.16 18.23 -12.16
CA ASN A 198 -21.05 17.60 -13.48
C ASN A 198 -19.60 17.36 -13.91
N ASN A 199 -18.62 17.96 -13.25
CA ASN A 199 -17.21 17.66 -13.43
C ASN A 199 -16.73 16.45 -12.59
N MET A 200 -17.60 15.86 -11.76
CA MET A 200 -17.25 14.75 -10.86
C MET A 200 -17.66 13.35 -11.39
N ASN A 201 -17.01 12.32 -10.87
CA ASN A 201 -17.37 10.90 -11.01
C ASN A 201 -17.50 10.48 -12.49
N THR A 202 -18.58 9.79 -12.86
CA THR A 202 -18.80 9.26 -14.23
C THR A 202 -18.96 10.34 -15.30
N LYS A 203 -19.19 11.60 -14.91
CA LYS A 203 -19.27 12.73 -15.85
C LYS A 203 -17.93 13.42 -16.06
N ARG A 204 -16.90 13.10 -15.26
CA ARG A 204 -15.56 13.67 -15.40
C ARG A 204 -14.92 13.21 -16.72
N ILE A 205 -14.47 14.18 -17.51
CA ILE A 205 -13.71 13.94 -18.75
C ILE A 205 -12.24 14.36 -18.63
N ASN A 206 -11.92 15.29 -17.71
CA ASN A 206 -10.57 15.77 -17.47
C ASN A 206 -9.96 15.06 -16.26
N PHE A 207 -8.88 14.32 -16.49
CA PHE A 207 -8.14 13.56 -15.48
C PHE A 207 -6.74 14.11 -15.20
N ASN A 208 -6.48 15.37 -15.56
CA ASN A 208 -5.20 16.03 -15.33
C ASN A 208 -5.01 16.27 -13.83
N MET A 209 -4.08 15.52 -13.24
CA MET A 209 -3.65 15.69 -11.86
C MET A 209 -2.60 16.83 -11.78
N PRO A 210 -2.53 17.59 -10.67
CA PRO A 210 -1.46 18.55 -10.48
C PRO A 210 -0.08 17.87 -10.50
N GLU A 211 0.93 18.58 -11.00
CA GLU A 211 2.30 18.07 -11.00
C GLU A 211 2.78 17.73 -9.58
N ASN A 212 3.54 16.65 -9.45
CA ASN A 212 4.10 16.18 -8.17
C ASN A 212 3.07 15.98 -7.04
N HIS A 213 1.78 15.81 -7.38
CA HIS A 213 0.71 15.62 -6.39
C HIS A 213 0.77 14.28 -5.67
N VAL A 214 1.15 13.22 -6.40
CA VAL A 214 1.09 11.84 -5.90
C VAL A 214 2.19 11.59 -4.86
N LEU A 215 1.78 11.41 -3.60
CA LEU A 215 2.67 11.13 -2.48
C LEU A 215 2.26 9.81 -1.81
N ILE A 216 2.92 8.74 -2.21
CA ILE A 216 2.66 7.39 -1.68
C ILE A 216 3.36 7.23 -0.32
N THR A 217 2.62 6.75 0.66
CA THR A 217 3.17 6.31 1.94
C THR A 217 2.85 4.84 2.16
N LYS A 218 3.57 4.17 3.07
CA LYS A 218 3.32 2.76 3.40
C LYS A 218 1.86 2.53 3.83
N SER A 219 1.35 3.32 4.79
CA SER A 219 -0.03 3.18 5.26
C SER A 219 -1.06 3.50 4.18
N TRP A 220 -0.83 4.51 3.32
CA TRP A 220 -1.69 4.75 2.15
C TRP A 220 -1.70 3.55 1.20
N LEU A 221 -0.52 2.97 0.90
CA LEU A 221 -0.42 1.85 -0.02
C LEU A 221 -1.16 0.62 0.52
N VAL A 222 -1.07 0.35 1.83
CA VAL A 222 -1.81 -0.74 2.46
C VAL A 222 -3.31 -0.49 2.36
N GLY A 223 -3.79 0.70 2.72
CA GLY A 223 -5.21 1.04 2.56
C GLY A 223 -5.69 0.89 1.12
N PHE A 224 -4.88 1.33 0.14
CA PHE A 224 -5.21 1.18 -1.27
C PHE A 224 -5.21 -0.28 -1.73
N ILE A 225 -4.24 -1.10 -1.28
CA ILE A 225 -4.20 -2.54 -1.53
C ILE A 225 -5.43 -3.22 -0.91
N GLU A 226 -5.88 -2.80 0.26
CA GLU A 226 -7.07 -3.35 0.93
C GLU A 226 -8.40 -3.07 0.21
N GLY A 227 -8.46 -2.06 -0.67
CA GLY A 227 -9.54 -1.94 -1.65
C GLY A 227 -9.19 -2.65 -2.98
N ASP A 228 -8.26 -2.06 -3.74
CA ASP A 228 -8.00 -2.38 -5.16
C ASP A 228 -6.84 -3.37 -5.41
N GLY A 229 -6.16 -3.84 -4.36
CA GLY A 229 -5.12 -4.86 -4.47
C GLY A 229 -5.67 -6.28 -4.55
N SER A 230 -4.89 -7.21 -5.09
CA SER A 230 -5.24 -8.63 -5.15
C SER A 230 -4.04 -9.52 -4.86
N PHE A 231 -4.17 -10.35 -3.82
CA PHE A 231 -3.26 -11.45 -3.51
C PHE A 231 -3.83 -12.73 -4.12
N SER A 232 -3.11 -13.34 -5.06
CA SER A 232 -3.59 -14.50 -5.81
C SER A 232 -2.49 -15.51 -6.10
N ILE A 233 -2.87 -16.70 -6.60
CA ILE A 233 -1.93 -17.73 -7.03
C ILE A 233 -2.35 -18.31 -8.38
N GLU A 234 -1.42 -18.40 -9.33
CA GLU A 234 -1.57 -19.22 -10.53
C GLU A 234 -1.36 -20.68 -10.12
N ARG A 235 -2.46 -21.35 -9.71
CA ARG A 235 -2.45 -22.67 -9.06
C ARG A 235 -1.66 -23.74 -9.82
N ALA A 236 -1.85 -23.84 -11.14
CA ALA A 236 -1.16 -24.83 -11.97
C ALA A 236 0.37 -24.70 -11.95
N ALA A 237 0.89 -23.49 -11.72
CA ALA A 237 2.32 -23.19 -11.69
C ALA A 237 2.86 -22.90 -10.28
N PHE A 238 2.02 -23.02 -9.24
CA PHE A 238 2.33 -22.57 -7.88
C PHE A 238 3.01 -21.19 -7.87
N LYS A 239 2.42 -20.21 -8.57
CA LYS A 239 3.02 -18.89 -8.72
C LYS A 239 2.19 -17.83 -8.00
N PRO A 240 2.66 -17.32 -6.84
CA PRO A 240 1.96 -16.27 -6.14
C PRO A 240 2.11 -14.93 -6.88
N VAL A 241 1.07 -14.11 -6.81
CA VAL A 241 0.97 -12.83 -7.51
C VAL A 241 0.30 -11.79 -6.62
N LEU A 242 1.02 -10.70 -6.31
CA LEU A 242 0.37 -9.43 -5.97
C LEU A 242 0.05 -8.69 -7.27
N SER A 243 -1.17 -8.19 -7.41
CA SER A 243 -1.52 -7.26 -8.49
C SER A 243 -2.37 -6.10 -8.01
N ILE A 244 -2.19 -4.94 -8.65
CA ILE A 244 -3.06 -3.76 -8.51
C ILE A 244 -3.50 -3.41 -9.94
N LYS A 245 -4.80 -3.43 -10.20
CA LYS A 245 -5.37 -3.21 -11.54
C LYS A 245 -6.25 -1.96 -11.53
N LEU A 246 -5.91 -1.00 -12.37
CA LEU A 246 -6.62 0.28 -12.48
C LEU A 246 -6.97 0.58 -13.94
N SER A 247 -7.81 1.59 -14.16
CA SER A 247 -8.02 2.13 -15.50
C SER A 247 -6.72 2.67 -16.09
N LYS A 248 -6.59 2.61 -17.42
CA LYS A 248 -5.41 3.12 -18.12
C LYS A 248 -5.18 4.62 -17.89
N THR A 249 -6.24 5.39 -17.61
CA THR A 249 -6.13 6.81 -17.21
C THR A 249 -5.33 7.01 -15.92
N GLN A 250 -5.26 5.99 -15.06
CA GLN A 250 -4.50 6.00 -13.81
C GLN A 250 -3.14 5.29 -13.93
N LEU A 251 -2.65 5.03 -15.15
CA LEU A 251 -1.30 4.49 -15.37
C LEU A 251 -0.19 5.29 -14.64
N PRO A 252 -0.22 6.64 -14.60
CA PRO A 252 0.78 7.40 -13.85
C PRO A 252 0.82 7.06 -12.34
N LEU A 253 -0.31 6.71 -11.73
CA LEU A 253 -0.36 6.28 -10.35
C LEU A 253 0.35 4.93 -10.16
N LEU A 254 0.14 3.96 -11.06
CA LEU A 254 0.84 2.67 -10.99
C LEU A 254 2.36 2.86 -11.13
N VAL A 255 2.81 3.80 -11.96
CA VAL A 255 4.23 4.18 -12.07
C VAL A 255 4.75 4.72 -10.74
N LYS A 256 4.00 5.62 -10.08
CA LYS A 256 4.37 6.16 -8.77
C LYS A 256 4.38 5.11 -7.67
N ILE A 257 3.44 4.16 -7.67
CA ILE A 257 3.45 3.02 -6.75
C ILE A 257 4.68 2.14 -7.00
N LYS A 258 5.02 1.87 -8.27
CA LYS A 258 6.23 1.14 -8.63
C LYS A 258 7.49 1.84 -8.12
N GLU A 259 7.66 3.13 -8.40
CA GLU A 259 8.79 3.94 -7.92
C GLU A 259 8.89 3.93 -6.38
N PHE A 260 7.74 4.04 -5.70
CA PHE A 260 7.69 3.97 -4.24
C PHE A 260 8.19 2.61 -3.73
N LEU A 261 7.74 1.49 -4.31
CA LEU A 261 8.19 0.15 -3.92
C LEU A 261 9.68 -0.05 -4.19
N GLU A 262 10.19 0.40 -5.34
CA GLU A 262 11.62 0.35 -5.67
C GLU A 262 12.48 1.07 -4.62
N ASN A 263 12.03 2.22 -4.15
CA ASN A 263 12.78 3.05 -3.20
C ASN A 263 12.62 2.62 -1.72
N ASN A 264 11.53 1.91 -1.37
CA ASN A 264 11.19 1.66 0.04
C ASN A 264 11.25 0.18 0.45
N LEU A 265 11.42 -0.75 -0.49
CA LEU A 265 11.59 -2.16 -0.16
C LEU A 265 13.01 -2.50 0.33
N GLY A 266 14.00 -1.62 0.11
CA GLY A 266 15.38 -1.84 0.59
C GLY A 266 16.18 -2.81 -0.28
N PHE A 267 16.01 -2.75 -1.59
CA PHE A 267 16.82 -3.51 -2.54
C PHE A 267 18.27 -3.00 -2.57
N ASP A 268 19.24 -3.92 -2.58
CA ASP A 268 20.63 -3.60 -2.88
C ASP A 268 20.82 -3.16 -4.34
N SER A 269 22.01 -2.66 -4.69
CA SER A 269 22.32 -2.14 -6.02
C SER A 269 22.16 -3.18 -7.14
N TYR A 270 22.48 -4.46 -6.89
CA TYR A 270 22.35 -5.53 -7.87
C TYR A 270 20.89 -5.97 -8.03
N SER A 271 20.13 -6.06 -6.93
CA SER A 271 18.68 -6.29 -6.95
C SER A 271 17.94 -5.17 -7.68
N MET A 272 18.33 -3.91 -7.47
CA MET A 272 17.81 -2.76 -8.21
C MET A 272 18.17 -2.81 -9.69
N TYR A 273 19.42 -3.16 -10.02
CA TYR A 273 19.83 -3.37 -11.41
C TYR A 273 18.96 -4.44 -12.07
N LYS A 274 18.69 -5.57 -11.39
CA LYS A 274 17.81 -6.62 -11.89
C LYS A 274 16.39 -6.11 -12.13
N ILE A 275 15.82 -5.35 -11.19
CA ILE A 275 14.45 -4.81 -11.31
C ILE A 275 14.33 -3.87 -12.51
N LYS A 276 15.29 -2.97 -12.70
CA LYS A 276 15.27 -1.99 -13.79
C LYS A 276 15.38 -2.63 -15.18
N ASN A 277 16.06 -3.77 -15.28
CA ASN A 277 16.35 -4.45 -16.53
C ASN A 277 15.48 -5.69 -16.78
N THR A 278 14.46 -5.96 -15.94
CA THR A 278 13.58 -7.13 -16.11
C THR A 278 12.13 -6.83 -15.75
N SER A 279 11.22 -7.74 -16.10
CA SER A 279 9.77 -7.62 -15.82
C SER A 279 9.36 -8.10 -14.42
N ILE A 280 10.25 -8.04 -13.43
CA ILE A 280 9.98 -8.49 -12.05
C ILE A 280 8.94 -7.60 -11.36
N LEU A 281 9.06 -6.29 -11.57
CA LEU A 281 8.12 -5.26 -11.15
C LEU A 281 7.65 -4.52 -12.40
N SER A 282 6.73 -5.15 -13.14
CA SER A 282 6.25 -4.64 -14.43
C SER A 282 4.85 -4.05 -14.32
N ILE A 283 4.61 -3.01 -15.10
CA ILE A 283 3.26 -2.52 -15.39
C ILE A 283 2.87 -3.05 -16.77
N ILE A 284 1.77 -3.79 -16.84
CA ILE A 284 1.26 -4.39 -18.07
C ILE A 284 -0.03 -3.65 -18.45
N SER A 285 -0.18 -3.28 -19.72
CA SER A 285 -1.44 -2.79 -20.26
C SER A 285 -2.24 -3.95 -20.85
N GLU A 286 -3.44 -4.20 -20.34
CA GLU A 286 -4.38 -5.17 -20.92
C GLU A 286 -5.27 -4.46 -21.95
N LYS A 287 -5.46 -5.08 -23.14
CA LYS A 287 -6.46 -4.61 -24.11
C LYS A 287 -7.86 -4.86 -23.52
N ALA A 288 -8.81 -3.97 -23.85
CA ALA A 288 -10.22 -4.16 -23.49
C ALA A 288 -10.66 -5.58 -23.89
N ARG A 289 -11.24 -6.32 -22.93
CA ARG A 289 -11.68 -7.72 -23.14
C ARG A 289 -12.76 -7.83 -24.23
N ASP A 290 -13.52 -6.75 -24.42
CA ASP A 290 -14.55 -6.62 -25.45
C ASP A 290 -14.30 -5.37 -26.29
N LYS A 291 -14.37 -5.50 -27.62
CA LYS A 291 -14.34 -4.38 -28.57
C LYS A 291 -15.54 -3.45 -28.28
N GLY A 292 -15.33 -2.42 -27.46
CA GLY A 292 -16.26 -1.29 -27.30
C GLY A 292 -16.93 -1.11 -25.93
N LYS A 293 -16.74 -1.99 -24.92
CA LYS A 293 -17.43 -1.86 -23.62
C LYS A 293 -16.54 -1.84 -22.38
N SER A 294 -15.30 -2.34 -22.44
CA SER A 294 -14.41 -2.35 -21.26
C SER A 294 -13.37 -1.23 -21.31
N ILE A 295 -13.24 -0.49 -20.22
CA ILE A 295 -12.19 0.53 -20.04
C ILE A 295 -10.84 -0.20 -20.09
N PRO A 296 -9.88 0.23 -20.93
CA PRO A 296 -8.55 -0.36 -20.95
C PRO A 296 -7.92 -0.34 -19.56
N LEU A 297 -7.29 -1.44 -19.17
CA LEU A 297 -6.71 -1.60 -17.83
C LEU A 297 -5.20 -1.57 -17.87
N ALA A 298 -4.60 -1.05 -16.80
CA ALA A 298 -3.19 -1.19 -16.50
C ALA A 298 -3.05 -1.96 -15.18
N ALA A 299 -2.07 -2.86 -15.11
CA ALA A 299 -1.84 -3.73 -13.97
C ALA A 299 -0.38 -3.66 -13.53
N LEU A 300 -0.12 -3.23 -12.30
CA LEU A 300 1.16 -3.48 -11.63
C LEU A 300 1.14 -4.91 -11.09
N MET A 301 2.15 -5.72 -11.42
CA MET A 301 2.22 -7.11 -10.99
C MET A 301 3.60 -7.46 -10.42
N ILE A 302 3.59 -8.19 -9.31
CA ILE A 302 4.80 -8.79 -8.71
C ILE A 302 4.56 -10.29 -8.59
N LYS A 303 5.36 -11.07 -9.34
CA LYS A 303 5.25 -12.54 -9.35
C LYS A 303 6.52 -13.27 -8.91
N ASN A 304 7.61 -12.54 -8.69
CA ASN A 304 8.87 -13.15 -8.28
C ASN A 304 8.80 -13.52 -6.80
N THR A 305 8.90 -14.81 -6.50
CA THR A 305 8.76 -15.34 -5.13
C THR A 305 9.82 -14.79 -4.16
N HIS A 306 11.04 -14.48 -4.62
CA HIS A 306 12.06 -13.89 -3.75
C HIS A 306 11.68 -12.45 -3.35
N VAL A 307 11.23 -11.64 -4.31
CA VAL A 307 10.75 -10.27 -4.03
C VAL A 307 9.52 -10.31 -3.13
N LEU A 308 8.55 -11.20 -3.41
CA LEU A 308 7.35 -11.36 -2.60
C LEU A 308 7.71 -11.77 -1.16
N ASN A 309 8.47 -12.85 -0.99
CA ASN A 309 8.75 -13.44 0.32
C ASN A 309 9.75 -12.62 1.15
N ASN A 310 10.83 -12.12 0.53
CA ASN A 310 11.93 -11.52 1.27
C ASN A 310 11.79 -10.00 1.47
N TYR A 311 10.96 -9.32 0.67
CA TYR A 311 10.83 -7.85 0.73
C TYR A 311 9.40 -7.40 0.93
N LEU A 312 8.50 -7.76 0.00
CA LEU A 312 7.14 -7.22 -0.01
C LEU A 312 6.33 -7.69 1.21
N ILE A 313 6.34 -9.00 1.51
CA ILE A 313 5.60 -9.55 2.65
C ILE A 313 6.09 -8.95 3.98
N PRO A 314 7.41 -8.91 4.28
CA PRO A 314 7.92 -8.20 5.46
C PRO A 314 7.47 -6.74 5.51
N PHE A 315 7.63 -6.01 4.41
CA PHE A 315 7.26 -4.60 4.31
C PHE A 315 5.77 -4.34 4.60
N LEU A 316 4.87 -5.18 4.07
CA LEU A 316 3.43 -5.08 4.31
C LEU A 316 3.04 -5.59 5.71
N SER A 317 3.78 -6.54 6.28
CA SER A 317 3.52 -7.09 7.63
C SER A 317 3.77 -6.07 8.76
N GLU A 318 4.45 -4.96 8.47
CA GLU A 318 4.66 -3.85 9.43
C GLU A 318 3.41 -3.00 9.66
N GLU A 319 2.41 -3.10 8.78
CA GLU A 319 1.14 -2.39 8.91
C GLU A 319 0.01 -3.37 9.24
N LYS A 320 -1.00 -2.86 9.93
CA LYS A 320 -2.19 -3.64 10.27
C LYS A 320 -3.21 -3.55 9.14
N PHE A 321 -3.57 -4.70 8.56
CA PHE A 321 -4.71 -4.83 7.67
C PHE A 321 -6.02 -4.75 8.47
N MET A 322 -7.03 -4.06 7.93
CA MET A 322 -8.30 -3.80 8.63
C MET A 322 -9.51 -4.47 7.98
N THR A 323 -9.38 -4.94 6.74
CA THR A 323 -10.40 -5.62 5.93
C THR A 323 -10.19 -7.13 5.93
N LYS A 324 -11.14 -7.88 5.37
CA LYS A 324 -10.97 -9.33 5.13
C LYS A 324 -9.78 -9.66 4.22
N LYS A 325 -9.29 -8.71 3.42
CA LYS A 325 -8.09 -8.89 2.58
C LYS A 325 -6.83 -9.09 3.42
N GLY A 326 -6.85 -8.70 4.70
CA GLY A 326 -5.84 -9.07 5.68
C GLY A 326 -5.73 -10.59 5.86
N GLU A 327 -6.85 -11.31 5.90
CA GLU A 327 -6.86 -12.78 5.98
C GLU A 327 -6.31 -13.41 4.69
N ASP A 328 -6.65 -12.85 3.53
CA ASP A 328 -6.06 -13.28 2.26
C ASP A 328 -4.55 -13.01 2.21
N PHE A 329 -4.08 -11.90 2.77
CA PHE A 329 -2.66 -11.62 2.90
C PHE A 329 -1.93 -12.63 3.80
N LEU A 330 -2.56 -13.06 4.89
CA LEU A 330 -1.99 -14.08 5.79
C LEU A 330 -1.84 -15.43 5.06
N ASP A 331 -2.88 -15.90 4.38
CA ASP A 331 -2.81 -17.14 3.59
C ASP A 331 -1.77 -17.01 2.46
N PHE A 332 -1.75 -15.86 1.79
CA PHE A 332 -0.77 -15.54 0.75
C PHE A 332 0.67 -15.58 1.26
N LYS A 333 0.91 -15.11 2.49
CA LYS A 333 2.22 -15.15 3.14
C LYS A 333 2.70 -16.59 3.38
N ILE A 334 1.82 -17.46 3.86
CA ILE A 334 2.12 -18.89 4.08
C ILE A 334 2.47 -19.57 2.76
N ILE A 335 1.65 -19.31 1.72
CA ILE A 335 1.86 -19.82 0.37
C ILE A 335 3.21 -19.36 -0.21
N CYS A 336 3.52 -18.06 -0.12
CA CYS A 336 4.78 -17.51 -0.61
C CYS A 336 5.99 -18.15 0.09
N LYS A 337 5.93 -18.32 1.42
CA LYS A 337 7.01 -18.93 2.20
C LYS A 337 7.21 -20.41 1.83
N THR A 338 6.12 -21.15 1.68
CA THR A 338 6.14 -22.56 1.28
C THR A 338 6.77 -22.74 -0.10
N ILE A 339 6.39 -21.88 -1.05
CA ILE A 339 6.92 -21.91 -2.42
C ILE A 339 8.39 -21.46 -2.46
N TYR A 340 8.75 -20.42 -1.70
CA TYR A 340 10.12 -19.94 -1.58
C TYR A 340 11.08 -21.01 -1.03
N ASN A 341 10.63 -21.81 -0.07
CA ASN A 341 11.40 -22.92 0.51
C ASN A 341 11.40 -24.18 -0.38
N GLY A 342 10.67 -24.18 -1.50
CA GLY A 342 10.51 -25.34 -2.38
C GLY A 342 9.54 -26.41 -1.87
N ALA A 343 9.04 -26.32 -0.63
CA ALA A 343 8.30 -27.38 0.04
C ALA A 343 7.03 -27.86 -0.70
N HIS A 344 6.45 -27.01 -1.56
CA HIS A 344 5.38 -27.38 -2.50
C HIS A 344 5.75 -28.48 -3.50
N SER A 345 7.02 -28.90 -3.59
CA SER A 345 7.44 -30.07 -4.37
C SER A 345 7.04 -31.41 -3.71
N ILE A 346 6.71 -31.38 -2.42
CA ILE A 346 6.17 -32.54 -1.69
C ILE A 346 4.67 -32.62 -1.99
N GLU A 347 4.20 -33.75 -2.48
CA GLU A 347 2.82 -33.94 -2.95
C GLU A 347 1.77 -33.57 -1.88
N GLU A 348 1.97 -34.03 -0.63
CA GLU A 348 1.09 -33.68 0.50
C GLU A 348 1.05 -32.16 0.71
N ILE A 349 2.21 -31.49 0.77
CA ILE A 349 2.29 -30.04 0.97
C ILE A 349 1.69 -29.26 -0.20
N ALA A 350 1.89 -29.74 -1.44
CA ALA A 350 1.28 -29.17 -2.63
C ALA A 350 -0.26 -29.19 -2.53
N ALA A 351 -0.82 -30.32 -2.08
CA ALA A 351 -2.26 -30.46 -1.85
C ALA A 351 -2.76 -29.48 -0.77
N LEU A 352 -2.01 -29.30 0.33
CA LEU A 352 -2.35 -28.32 1.37
C LEU A 352 -2.29 -26.87 0.88
N VAL A 353 -1.27 -26.51 0.06
CA VAL A 353 -1.18 -25.18 -0.57
C VAL A 353 -2.35 -24.93 -1.50
N LEU A 354 -2.75 -25.91 -2.32
CA LEU A 354 -3.90 -25.80 -3.19
C LEU A 354 -5.18 -25.63 -2.37
N LYS A 355 -5.37 -26.45 -1.32
CA LYS A 355 -6.52 -26.36 -0.41
C LYS A 355 -6.62 -24.98 0.23
N LEU A 356 -5.51 -24.43 0.76
CA LEU A 356 -5.45 -23.06 1.29
C LEU A 356 -5.75 -22.00 0.22
N SER A 357 -5.28 -22.19 -1.01
CA SER A 357 -5.58 -21.23 -2.09
C SER A 357 -7.07 -21.14 -2.45
N TYR A 358 -7.86 -22.15 -2.10
CA TYR A 358 -9.32 -22.19 -2.27
C TYR A 358 -10.08 -21.70 -1.02
N THR A 359 -9.41 -21.11 -0.03
CA THR A 359 -10.04 -20.38 1.08
C THR A 359 -9.87 -18.86 0.95
N MET A 360 -9.18 -18.40 -0.09
CA MET A 360 -8.85 -16.98 -0.30
C MET A 360 -9.81 -16.26 -1.25
N ASN A 361 -9.85 -14.92 -1.16
CA ASN A 361 -10.57 -14.03 -2.07
C ASN A 361 -12.08 -14.38 -2.15
N ASN A 362 -12.61 -14.60 -3.35
CA ASN A 362 -14.04 -14.90 -3.56
C ASN A 362 -14.51 -16.14 -2.79
N TYR A 363 -13.63 -17.11 -2.55
CA TYR A 363 -13.96 -18.32 -1.78
C TYR A 363 -14.13 -18.03 -0.28
N ARG A 364 -13.63 -16.89 0.22
CA ARG A 364 -13.80 -16.46 1.62
C ARG A 364 -15.16 -15.79 1.87
N LEU A 365 -15.84 -15.34 0.82
CA LEU A 365 -17.06 -14.56 0.97
C LEU A 365 -18.18 -15.41 1.55
N SER A 366 -18.93 -14.86 2.51
CA SER A 366 -20.13 -15.53 3.06
C SER A 366 -21.26 -15.70 2.03
N THR A 367 -21.16 -15.02 0.89
CA THR A 367 -22.06 -15.15 -0.27
C THR A 367 -21.60 -16.19 -1.29
N PHE A 368 -20.44 -16.81 -1.09
CA PHE A 368 -19.98 -17.89 -1.95
C PHE A 368 -20.92 -19.09 -1.84
N GLN A 369 -21.45 -19.54 -2.98
CA GLN A 369 -22.45 -20.61 -3.04
C GLN A 369 -21.86 -22.03 -3.06
N GLY A 370 -20.54 -22.15 -3.19
CA GLY A 370 -19.86 -23.46 -3.22
C GLY A 370 -19.39 -23.93 -1.84
N THR A 371 -18.87 -25.15 -1.79
CA THR A 371 -18.26 -25.71 -0.57
C THR A 371 -16.77 -25.36 -0.51
N VAL A 372 -16.32 -24.89 0.65
CA VAL A 372 -14.91 -24.58 0.92
C VAL A 372 -14.37 -25.56 1.94
N ASN A 373 -13.33 -26.29 1.56
CA ASN A 373 -12.66 -27.25 2.44
C ASN A 373 -11.50 -26.55 3.16
N TYR A 374 -11.76 -26.07 4.37
CA TYR A 374 -10.74 -25.43 5.20
C TYR A 374 -9.68 -26.42 5.68
N LEU A 375 -8.46 -25.94 5.89
CA LEU A 375 -7.41 -26.71 6.56
C LEU A 375 -7.81 -26.93 8.03
N SER A 376 -7.69 -28.17 8.49
CA SER A 376 -7.67 -28.48 9.92
C SER A 376 -6.43 -27.86 10.58
N LYS A 377 -6.46 -27.76 11.92
CA LYS A 377 -5.31 -27.25 12.68
C LYS A 377 -4.03 -28.06 12.41
N ASP A 378 -4.16 -29.39 12.37
CA ASP A 378 -3.03 -30.28 12.11
C ASP A 378 -2.49 -30.13 10.67
N GLU A 379 -3.35 -30.03 9.66
CA GLU A 379 -2.93 -29.73 8.29
C GLU A 379 -2.22 -28.37 8.19
N MET A 380 -2.74 -27.34 8.87
CA MET A 380 -2.10 -26.03 8.93
C MET A 380 -0.71 -26.12 9.59
N ASP A 381 -0.59 -26.86 10.69
CA ASP A 381 0.68 -27.06 11.39
C ASP A 381 1.69 -27.81 10.51
N ARG A 382 1.27 -28.83 9.74
CA ARG A 382 2.12 -29.51 8.76
C ARG A 382 2.61 -28.57 7.66
N LEU A 383 1.71 -27.74 7.11
CA LEU A 383 2.04 -26.77 6.08
C LEU A 383 3.05 -25.73 6.57
N MET A 384 2.82 -25.17 7.76
CA MET A 384 3.68 -24.16 8.38
C MET A 384 5.07 -24.71 8.76
N ASN A 385 5.13 -25.98 9.17
CA ASN A 385 6.38 -26.65 9.58
C ASN A 385 7.01 -27.48 8.45
N ALA A 386 6.55 -27.32 7.20
CA ALA A 386 7.06 -28.06 6.06
C ALA A 386 8.56 -27.82 5.89
N LYS A 387 9.34 -28.90 5.87
CA LYS A 387 10.80 -28.82 5.69
C LYS A 387 11.13 -28.25 4.31
N PRO A 388 12.13 -27.34 4.21
CA PRO A 388 12.60 -26.89 2.91
C PRO A 388 13.08 -28.06 2.05
N THR A 389 12.75 -28.02 0.77
CA THR A 389 13.31 -28.94 -0.25
C THR A 389 14.31 -28.23 -1.15
N ILE A 390 14.43 -26.91 -1.03
CA ILE A 390 15.40 -26.09 -1.78
C ILE A 390 16.37 -25.43 -0.80
N GLU A 391 17.67 -25.52 -1.13
CA GLU A 391 18.73 -24.70 -0.56
C GLU A 391 19.08 -23.56 -1.51
N HIS A 392 19.14 -22.33 -0.98
CA HIS A 392 19.53 -21.15 -1.75
C HIS A 392 21.02 -20.88 -1.56
N LEU A 393 21.81 -20.99 -2.63
CA LEU A 393 23.26 -20.82 -2.58
C LEU A 393 23.68 -19.34 -2.61
N LYS A 394 24.90 -19.07 -2.14
CA LYS A 394 25.50 -17.73 -2.11
C LYS A 394 25.71 -17.09 -3.49
N ASP A 395 25.61 -17.85 -4.57
CA ASP A 395 25.72 -17.36 -5.95
C ASP A 395 24.35 -17.21 -6.65
N GLY A 396 23.26 -17.38 -5.89
CA GLY A 396 21.88 -17.24 -6.36
C GLY A 396 21.31 -18.50 -7.04
N ARG A 397 22.09 -19.58 -7.18
CA ARG A 397 21.55 -20.89 -7.58
C ARG A 397 20.71 -21.51 -6.47
N GLN A 398 19.91 -22.49 -6.85
CA GLN A 398 19.09 -23.28 -5.96
C GLN A 398 19.45 -24.76 -6.13
N ILE A 399 19.65 -25.48 -5.03
CA ILE A 399 19.86 -26.93 -5.03
C ILE A 399 18.60 -27.59 -4.46
N ASP A 400 18.10 -28.60 -5.17
CA ASP A 400 17.08 -29.49 -4.65
C ASP A 400 17.75 -30.43 -3.64
N LEU A 401 17.30 -30.38 -2.38
CA LEU A 401 17.89 -31.09 -1.25
C LEU A 401 17.72 -32.61 -1.34
N ILE A 402 16.77 -33.11 -2.13
CA ILE A 402 16.48 -34.53 -2.32
C ILE A 402 17.37 -35.07 -3.44
N THR A 403 17.32 -34.46 -4.62
CA THR A 403 18.06 -34.92 -5.81
C THR A 403 19.51 -34.46 -5.83
N LYS A 404 19.89 -33.50 -4.98
CA LYS A 404 21.19 -32.80 -4.95
C LYS A 404 21.56 -32.12 -6.27
N LYS A 405 20.57 -31.87 -7.14
CA LYS A 405 20.76 -31.23 -8.45
C LYS A 405 20.37 -29.76 -8.38
N VAL A 406 20.99 -28.96 -9.24
CA VAL A 406 20.60 -27.55 -9.42
C VAL A 406 19.17 -27.50 -9.98
N VAL A 407 18.31 -26.72 -9.32
CA VAL A 407 16.92 -26.52 -9.74
C VAL A 407 16.91 -25.80 -11.08
N ARG A 408 16.34 -26.43 -12.10
CA ARG A 408 16.31 -25.92 -13.49
C ARG A 408 15.27 -24.82 -13.74
N SER A 409 14.82 -24.14 -12.69
CA SER A 409 13.88 -23.02 -12.77
C SER A 409 14.50 -21.86 -13.53
N ARG A 410 13.70 -21.09 -14.27
CA ARG A 410 14.09 -19.77 -14.80
C ARG A 410 14.15 -18.73 -13.67
N SER A 411 14.60 -19.11 -12.48
CA SER A 411 14.59 -18.24 -11.31
C SER A 411 15.46 -17.03 -11.60
N SER A 412 14.84 -15.85 -11.49
CA SER A 412 15.50 -14.58 -11.70
C SER A 412 16.24 -14.13 -10.43
N SER A 413 16.85 -15.07 -9.71
CA SER A 413 17.51 -14.91 -8.40
C SER A 413 18.99 -14.52 -8.48
N CYS A 414 19.52 -14.32 -9.68
CA CYS A 414 20.87 -13.80 -9.90
C CYS A 414 20.95 -12.83 -11.09
N ILE A 415 22.01 -12.04 -11.11
CA ILE A 415 22.58 -11.37 -12.27
C ILE A 415 23.97 -11.95 -12.56
N TYR A 416 24.58 -11.52 -13.66
CA TYR A 416 25.92 -11.93 -14.05
C TYR A 416 26.80 -10.70 -14.17
N GLU A 417 27.97 -10.77 -13.58
CA GLU A 417 29.02 -9.80 -13.74
C GLU A 417 30.08 -10.39 -14.66
N ILE A 418 30.42 -9.68 -15.72
CA ILE A 418 31.38 -10.07 -16.74
C ILE A 418 32.53 -9.09 -16.67
N ILE A 419 33.70 -9.58 -16.27
CA ILE A 419 34.93 -8.81 -16.17
C ILE A 419 35.75 -9.09 -17.43
N LYS A 420 36.01 -8.03 -18.20
CA LYS A 420 36.86 -8.09 -19.40
C LYS A 420 38.32 -8.32 -19.02
N PRO A 421 39.18 -8.78 -19.95
CA PRO A 421 40.63 -8.80 -19.75
C PRO A 421 41.23 -7.44 -19.36
N SER A 422 40.60 -6.33 -19.77
CA SER A 422 40.99 -4.97 -19.40
C SER A 422 40.66 -4.59 -17.95
N GLY A 423 39.92 -5.43 -17.21
CA GLY A 423 39.41 -5.13 -15.87
C GLY A 423 38.06 -4.40 -15.85
N GLU A 424 37.52 -4.00 -17.01
CA GLU A 424 36.19 -3.40 -17.10
C GLU A 424 35.10 -4.38 -16.68
N VAL A 425 34.15 -3.92 -15.87
CA VAL A 425 33.06 -4.73 -15.32
C VAL A 425 31.74 -4.40 -16.02
N LEU A 426 31.08 -5.42 -16.53
CA LEU A 426 29.76 -5.34 -17.16
C LEU A 426 28.74 -6.19 -16.41
N LEU A 427 27.58 -5.62 -16.11
CA LEU A 427 26.47 -6.35 -15.49
C LEU A 427 25.49 -6.78 -16.57
N MET A 428 25.03 -8.03 -16.49
CA MET A 428 24.02 -8.60 -17.35
C MET A 428 22.86 -9.11 -16.49
N PRO A 429 21.61 -8.76 -16.81
CA PRO A 429 20.47 -9.08 -15.96
C PRO A 429 20.15 -10.56 -15.96
N ASN A 430 20.53 -11.34 -16.98
CA ASN A 430 20.20 -12.75 -17.06
C ASN A 430 21.23 -13.53 -17.92
N LEU A 431 21.12 -14.86 -17.89
CA LEU A 431 22.06 -15.73 -18.59
C LEU A 431 21.99 -15.61 -20.12
N ALA A 432 20.80 -15.29 -20.66
CA ALA A 432 20.62 -15.15 -22.10
C ALA A 432 21.34 -13.91 -22.61
N GLU A 433 21.22 -12.77 -21.91
CA GLU A 433 21.98 -11.56 -22.24
C GLU A 433 23.48 -11.74 -22.00
N SER A 434 23.87 -12.49 -20.98
CA SER A 434 25.28 -12.84 -20.75
C SER A 434 25.85 -13.68 -21.91
N ALA A 435 25.08 -14.64 -22.42
CA ALA A 435 25.48 -15.47 -23.54
C ALA A 435 25.58 -14.66 -24.84
N LEU A 436 24.65 -13.73 -25.06
CA LEU A 436 24.69 -12.80 -26.18
C LEU A 436 25.94 -11.90 -26.13
N MET A 437 26.25 -11.34 -24.96
CA MET A 437 27.44 -10.50 -24.75
C MET A 437 28.73 -11.26 -25.02
N LEU A 438 28.82 -12.53 -24.60
CA LEU A 438 30.00 -13.39 -24.78
C LEU A 438 30.05 -14.12 -26.14
N ASP A 439 29.15 -13.76 -27.05
CA ASP A 439 29.01 -14.36 -28.38
C ASP A 439 28.98 -15.90 -28.31
N THR A 440 28.07 -16.44 -27.50
CA THR A 440 27.94 -17.89 -27.31
C THR A 440 26.49 -18.32 -27.14
N SER A 441 26.25 -19.63 -27.28
CA SER A 441 24.91 -20.16 -27.05
C SER A 441 24.58 -20.18 -25.56
N PHE A 442 23.31 -19.92 -25.22
CA PHE A 442 22.80 -20.06 -23.86
C PHE A 442 23.17 -21.41 -23.23
N LYS A 443 23.04 -22.52 -23.98
CA LYS A 443 23.35 -23.87 -23.49
C LYS A 443 24.83 -24.05 -23.18
N THR A 444 25.71 -23.51 -24.02
CA THR A 444 27.17 -23.58 -23.84
C THR A 444 27.58 -22.86 -22.57
N LEU A 445 27.16 -21.60 -22.41
CA LEU A 445 27.49 -20.81 -21.22
C LEU A 445 26.86 -21.42 -19.96
N LYS A 446 25.62 -21.88 -20.05
CA LYS A 446 24.93 -22.57 -18.94
C LYS A 446 25.75 -23.77 -18.43
N ARG A 447 26.14 -24.67 -19.34
CA ARG A 447 26.92 -25.88 -18.99
C ARG A 447 28.25 -25.51 -18.33
N HIS A 448 28.92 -24.47 -18.81
CA HIS A 448 30.17 -23.98 -18.24
C HIS A 448 30.01 -23.44 -16.81
N LEU A 449 28.92 -22.72 -16.56
CA LEU A 449 28.64 -22.07 -15.27
C LEU A 449 27.90 -22.94 -14.26
N GLU A 450 27.47 -24.16 -14.62
CA GLU A 450 26.73 -25.07 -13.74
C GLU A 450 27.62 -26.00 -12.90
N VAL A 451 28.93 -26.06 -13.19
CA VAL A 451 29.89 -26.88 -12.44
C VAL A 451 29.99 -26.38 -11.00
N LEU A 452 29.64 -27.23 -10.03
CA LEU A 452 29.76 -26.98 -8.59
C LEU A 452 31.19 -27.35 -8.17
N ASP A 453 32.02 -26.37 -7.79
CA ASP A 453 33.32 -26.64 -7.16
C ASP A 453 33.18 -26.55 -5.64
N ASN A 454 33.89 -27.42 -4.92
CA ASN A 454 33.89 -27.47 -3.45
C ASN A 454 34.68 -26.32 -2.77
N ASN A 455 35.27 -25.41 -3.55
CA ASN A 455 36.11 -24.31 -3.05
C ASN A 455 35.39 -22.95 -3.13
N SER A 456 35.60 -22.14 -2.10
CA SER A 456 34.78 -21.02 -1.61
C SER A 456 34.69 -19.74 -2.46
N ASP A 457 35.07 -19.76 -3.75
CA ASP A 457 34.77 -18.68 -4.71
C ASP A 457 34.12 -19.21 -6.01
N GLY A 458 33.35 -20.30 -5.89
CA GLY A 458 32.61 -20.97 -6.98
C GLY A 458 31.58 -20.10 -7.73
N SER A 459 31.60 -18.79 -7.50
CA SER A 459 30.84 -17.77 -8.22
C SER A 459 31.54 -17.32 -9.52
N LYS A 460 32.88 -17.36 -9.60
CA LYS A 460 33.68 -16.84 -10.73
C LYS A 460 34.20 -17.96 -11.63
N ARG A 461 34.02 -17.81 -12.94
CA ARG A 461 34.52 -18.74 -13.96
C ARG A 461 35.10 -17.98 -15.13
N VAL A 462 36.26 -18.41 -15.62
CA VAL A 462 36.83 -17.87 -16.86
C VAL A 462 36.15 -18.53 -18.05
N PHE A 463 35.67 -17.74 -19.00
CA PHE A 463 35.07 -18.18 -20.27
C PHE A 463 35.52 -17.27 -21.39
N LYS A 464 36.20 -17.82 -22.41
CA LYS A 464 36.75 -17.05 -23.55
C LYS A 464 37.59 -15.82 -23.13
N GLY A 465 38.38 -15.93 -22.06
CA GLY A 465 39.19 -14.82 -21.53
C GLY A 465 38.45 -13.83 -20.63
N TYR A 466 37.12 -13.91 -20.53
CA TYR A 466 36.33 -13.11 -19.59
C TYR A 466 36.19 -13.85 -18.26
N THR A 467 36.15 -13.12 -17.15
CA THR A 467 35.72 -13.70 -15.86
C THR A 467 34.23 -13.43 -15.68
N VAL A 468 33.44 -14.49 -15.57
CA VAL A 468 31.99 -14.44 -15.38
C VAL A 468 31.66 -14.82 -13.95
N ARG A 469 31.01 -13.92 -13.22
CA ARG A 469 30.58 -14.10 -11.84
C ARG A 469 29.05 -14.11 -11.73
N ARG A 470 28.49 -15.10 -11.04
CA ARG A 470 27.08 -15.07 -10.62
C ARG A 470 26.94 -14.26 -9.34
N ILE A 471 26.01 -13.30 -9.33
CA ILE A 471 25.73 -12.48 -8.14
C ILE A 471 24.28 -12.72 -7.73
N PRO A 472 24.01 -13.16 -6.48
CA PRO A 472 22.66 -13.35 -5.99
C PRO A 472 21.94 -12.00 -5.92
N VAL A 473 20.64 -12.01 -6.20
CA VAL A 473 19.77 -10.85 -6.01
C VAL A 473 18.52 -11.25 -5.25
N PHE A 474 17.88 -10.28 -4.64
CA PHE A 474 16.70 -10.43 -3.78
C PHE A 474 16.96 -11.20 -2.48
N TYR A 475 18.11 -10.90 -1.87
CA TYR A 475 18.41 -11.28 -0.49
C TYR A 475 18.65 -9.98 0.29
N PRO A 476 17.76 -9.60 1.22
CA PRO A 476 17.97 -8.39 2.00
C PRO A 476 19.29 -8.53 2.75
N ILE A 477 20.12 -7.48 2.67
CA ILE A 477 21.33 -7.38 3.49
C ILE A 477 20.83 -7.34 4.94
N ALA A 478 21.31 -8.26 5.79
CA ALA A 478 20.99 -8.19 7.21
C ALA A 478 21.37 -6.79 7.69
N SER A 479 20.44 -6.08 8.34
CA SER A 479 20.79 -4.83 9.02
C SER A 479 21.81 -5.20 10.09
N GLU A 480 23.05 -4.74 9.94
CA GLU A 480 24.05 -4.78 11.00
C GLU A 480 23.60 -3.98 12.23
#